data_AF-A0A7J3VFD1-F1
#
_entry.id   AF-A0A7J3VFD1-F1
#
_cell.length_a   1.000
_cell.length_b   1.000
_cell.length_c   1.000
_cell.angle_alpha   90.00
_cell.angle_beta   90.00
_cell.angle_gamma   90.00
#
_symmetry.space_group_name_H-M   'P 1'
#
loop_
_entity.id
_entity.type
_entity.pdbx_description
1 polymer ?
#
loop_
_entity_poly.entity_id
_entity_poly.type
_entity_poly.pdbx_seq_one_letter_code
_entity_poly.pdbx_strand_id
1 'polypeptide(L)'
;MSTLNFNKVSIVESLNDSDQKTGQQLAHDLELLEIFHDKGIAVECIQISKPEELLLHIQSLTNDAECHGIYPVLQIEAHGSEDKKSLVLTDGSIRWDELEPYFRELNLATKCNLLIVMATCFGIHSSSIISLLDRAPFWGVIGPEYKISSPVILSSLTKLYTALYTEQNLLDALKLSPDEAELKFITCEWFFVSAYKYYVNNLCNDQALRLRAKSFKKQLRLQGASKLPSDDEIINAFKPNGKEEFQSWLHSFFMIDLFPENINKISINYEKI
;
A
#
# COMPACT_ATOMS: atom_id res chain seq x y z
N MET A 1 8.74 16.95 3.64
CA MET A 1 7.57 16.37 2.93
C MET A 1 8.05 15.06 2.32
N SER A 2 7.26 13.98 2.43
CA SER A 2 7.71 12.62 2.07
C SER A 2 8.36 12.56 0.69
N THR A 3 9.65 12.25 0.67
CA THR A 3 10.37 11.93 -0.55
C THR A 3 10.43 10.42 -0.67
N LEU A 4 9.81 9.86 -1.71
CA LEU A 4 10.11 8.49 -2.16
C LEU A 4 11.55 8.48 -2.66
N ASN A 5 12.35 7.55 -2.17
CA ASN A 5 13.67 7.27 -2.72
C ASN A 5 13.65 5.93 -3.44
N PHE A 6 14.08 5.84 -4.68
CA PHE A 6 14.12 4.55 -5.37
C PHE A 6 15.32 4.48 -6.30
N ASN A 7 15.86 3.28 -6.46
CA ASN A 7 16.98 2.97 -7.35
C ASN A 7 16.70 1.75 -8.23
N LYS A 8 15.48 1.21 -8.16
CA LYS A 8 15.04 0.08 -8.95
C LYS A 8 13.57 0.22 -9.33
N VAL A 9 13.22 -0.09 -10.57
CA VAL A 9 11.84 -0.35 -11.01
C VAL A 9 11.74 -1.83 -11.34
N SER A 10 10.91 -2.53 -10.58
CA SER A 10 10.68 -3.96 -10.72
C SER A 10 9.29 -4.21 -11.30
N ILE A 11 9.24 -4.61 -12.57
CA ILE A 11 7.99 -4.86 -13.28
C ILE A 11 7.74 -6.37 -13.29
N VAL A 12 6.61 -6.78 -12.72
CA VAL A 12 6.12 -8.15 -12.76
C VAL A 12 4.93 -8.21 -13.69
N GLU A 13 5.02 -9.01 -14.75
CA GLU A 13 3.97 -9.14 -15.75
C GLU A 13 3.41 -10.57 -15.79
N SER A 14 2.10 -10.67 -15.70
CA SER A 14 1.31 -11.90 -15.78
C SER A 14 0.09 -11.69 -16.67
N LEU A 15 0.33 -11.42 -17.94
CA LEU A 15 -0.70 -11.22 -18.96
C LEU A 15 -0.71 -12.40 -19.94
N ASN A 16 -1.86 -12.74 -20.52
CA ASN A 16 -1.94 -13.83 -21.51
C ASN A 16 -1.23 -13.43 -22.81
N ASP A 17 -0.97 -14.40 -23.69
CA ASP A 17 -0.34 -14.14 -24.99
C ASP A 17 -1.20 -13.28 -25.93
N SER A 18 -2.52 -13.29 -25.74
CA SER A 18 -3.46 -12.44 -26.47
C SER A 18 -3.51 -11.00 -25.95
N ASP A 19 -3.01 -10.76 -24.73
CA ASP A 19 -3.03 -9.45 -24.11
C ASP A 19 -1.87 -8.60 -24.62
N GLN A 20 -2.06 -7.28 -24.64
CA GLN A 20 -0.96 -6.36 -24.90
C GLN A 20 0.04 -6.41 -23.74
N LYS A 21 1.31 -6.73 -24.01
CA LYS A 21 2.40 -6.80 -23.03
C LYS A 21 2.90 -5.41 -22.62
N THR A 22 2.09 -4.71 -21.85
CA THR A 22 2.32 -3.31 -21.43
C THR A 22 3.54 -3.16 -20.53
N GLY A 23 3.83 -4.14 -19.68
CA GLY A 23 5.00 -4.15 -18.80
C GLY A 23 6.32 -4.28 -19.56
N GLN A 24 6.40 -5.18 -20.54
CA GLN A 24 7.59 -5.32 -21.40
C GLN A 24 7.83 -4.05 -22.21
N GLN A 25 6.77 -3.49 -22.79
CA GLN A 25 6.87 -2.24 -23.56
C GLN A 25 7.37 -1.10 -22.67
N LEU A 26 6.79 -0.95 -21.47
CA LEU A 26 7.20 0.08 -20.54
C LEU A 26 8.64 -0.11 -20.07
N ALA A 27 9.08 -1.34 -19.78
CA ALA A 27 10.45 -1.63 -19.38
C ALA A 27 11.47 -1.11 -20.41
N HIS A 28 11.19 -1.33 -21.69
CA HIS A 28 12.03 -0.81 -22.78
C HIS A 28 12.07 0.73 -22.79
N ASP A 29 10.92 1.39 -22.60
CA ASP A 29 10.85 2.85 -22.50
C ASP A 29 11.66 3.38 -21.31
N LEU A 30 11.65 2.68 -20.17
CA LEU A 30 12.41 3.06 -18.98
C LEU A 30 13.91 2.88 -19.16
N GLU A 31 14.36 1.82 -19.84
CA GLU A 31 15.77 1.62 -20.19
C GLU A 31 16.29 2.79 -21.05
N LEU A 32 15.48 3.28 -22.00
CA LEU A 32 15.82 4.45 -22.79
C LEU A 32 15.91 5.71 -21.92
N LEU A 33 14.96 5.93 -21.01
CA LEU A 33 15.01 7.07 -20.08
C LEU A 33 16.27 7.05 -19.22
N GLU A 34 16.68 5.89 -18.72
CA GLU A 34 17.91 5.75 -17.94
C GLU A 34 19.15 6.08 -18.77
N ILE A 35 19.23 5.65 -20.04
CA ILE A 35 20.32 6.04 -20.95
C ILE A 35 20.41 7.56 -21.13
N PHE A 36 19.27 8.25 -21.22
CA PHE A 36 19.24 9.71 -21.43
C PHE A 36 19.45 10.53 -20.15
N HIS A 37 19.04 10.01 -18.99
CA HIS A 37 19.02 10.77 -17.74
C HIS A 37 20.09 10.34 -16.72
N ASP A 38 20.68 9.15 -16.87
CA ASP A 38 21.77 8.59 -16.05
C ASP A 38 21.52 8.76 -14.53
N LYS A 39 20.40 8.23 -14.06
CA LYS A 39 19.95 8.37 -12.67
C LYS A 39 20.44 7.22 -11.78
N GLY A 40 21.00 6.17 -12.37
CA GLY A 40 21.37 4.93 -11.69
C GLY A 40 20.16 4.09 -11.30
N ILE A 41 19.04 4.19 -12.01
CA ILE A 41 17.84 3.41 -11.75
C ILE A 41 17.92 2.10 -12.53
N ALA A 42 17.98 0.98 -11.81
CA ALA A 42 17.90 -0.34 -12.42
C ALA A 42 16.46 -0.65 -12.87
N VAL A 43 16.28 -1.18 -14.08
CA VAL A 43 14.97 -1.63 -14.58
C VAL A 43 15.03 -3.14 -14.74
N GLU A 44 14.04 -3.85 -14.19
CA GLU A 44 13.82 -5.26 -14.47
C GLU A 44 12.36 -5.50 -14.87
N CYS A 45 12.17 -6.42 -15.82
CA CYS A 45 10.85 -6.92 -16.17
C CYS A 45 10.90 -8.45 -16.15
N ILE A 46 10.06 -9.05 -15.33
CA ILE A 46 9.93 -10.51 -15.23
C ILE A 46 8.54 -10.95 -15.65
N GLN A 47 8.48 -12.11 -16.29
CA GLN A 47 7.23 -12.79 -16.61
C GLN A 47 6.97 -13.83 -15.53
N ILE A 48 5.77 -13.82 -14.97
CA ILE A 48 5.31 -14.84 -14.04
C ILE A 48 3.96 -15.36 -14.49
N SER A 49 3.61 -16.52 -14.00
CA SER A 49 2.35 -17.19 -14.29
C SER A 49 1.57 -17.52 -13.01
N LYS A 50 2.26 -17.75 -11.88
CA LYS A 50 1.63 -18.29 -10.67
C LYS A 50 1.84 -17.43 -9.43
N PRO A 51 0.92 -17.51 -8.43
CA PRO A 51 1.06 -16.79 -7.18
C PRO A 51 2.41 -17.00 -6.48
N GLU A 52 2.91 -18.23 -6.43
CA GLU A 52 4.18 -18.54 -5.76
C GLU A 52 5.38 -17.81 -6.38
N GLU A 53 5.36 -17.55 -7.69
CA GLU A 53 6.43 -16.81 -8.39
C GLU A 53 6.42 -15.34 -8.00
N LEU A 54 5.22 -14.74 -7.87
CA LEU A 54 5.07 -13.38 -7.36
C LEU A 54 5.59 -13.26 -5.92
N LEU A 55 5.22 -14.21 -5.06
CA LEU A 55 5.63 -14.20 -3.65
C LEU A 55 7.15 -14.36 -3.51
N LEU A 56 7.75 -15.30 -4.26
CA LEU A 56 9.20 -15.50 -4.28
C LEU A 56 9.94 -14.26 -4.79
N HIS A 57 9.38 -13.57 -5.80
CA HIS A 57 9.97 -12.34 -6.32
C HIS A 57 9.93 -11.21 -5.28
N ILE A 58 8.80 -11.01 -4.60
CA ILE A 58 8.69 -10.02 -3.52
C ILE A 58 9.70 -10.34 -2.40
N GLN A 59 9.84 -11.60 -2.02
CA GLN A 59 10.85 -12.02 -1.04
C GLN A 59 12.29 -11.75 -1.50
N SER A 60 12.58 -11.95 -2.79
CA SER A 60 13.88 -11.58 -3.36
C SER A 60 14.14 -10.08 -3.26
N LEU A 61 13.15 -9.24 -3.58
CA LEU A 61 13.25 -7.80 -3.42
C LEU A 61 13.42 -7.38 -1.95
N THR A 62 12.79 -8.09 -1.02
CA THR A 62 12.97 -7.86 0.42
C THR A 62 14.42 -8.11 0.81
N ASN A 63 15.00 -9.24 0.40
CA ASN A 63 16.41 -9.55 0.65
C ASN A 63 17.35 -8.51 0.04
N ASP A 64 17.05 -8.04 -1.18
CA ASP A 64 17.82 -6.99 -1.84
C ASP A 64 17.75 -5.65 -1.10
N ALA A 65 16.58 -5.30 -0.56
CA ALA A 65 16.42 -4.09 0.24
C ALA A 65 17.23 -4.17 1.55
N GLU A 66 17.20 -5.32 2.22
CA GLU A 66 17.94 -5.54 3.48
C GLU A 66 19.46 -5.60 3.30
N CYS A 67 19.92 -6.32 2.27
CA CYS A 67 21.34 -6.65 2.10
C CYS A 67 22.09 -5.71 1.16
N HIS A 68 21.40 -5.13 0.18
CA HIS A 68 22.03 -4.44 -0.95
C HIS A 68 21.61 -2.98 -1.07
N GLY A 69 20.76 -2.47 -0.17
CA GLY A 69 20.31 -1.08 -0.20
C GLY A 69 19.44 -0.76 -1.42
N ILE A 70 18.66 -1.74 -1.88
CA ILE A 70 17.72 -1.58 -2.98
C ILE A 70 16.39 -1.03 -2.45
N TYR A 71 15.87 0.00 -3.12
CA TYR A 71 14.58 0.60 -2.84
C TYR A 71 13.73 0.49 -4.10
N PRO A 72 12.96 -0.60 -4.26
CA PRO A 72 12.20 -0.83 -5.47
C PRO A 72 10.89 -0.03 -5.50
N VAL A 73 10.55 0.47 -6.68
CA VAL A 73 9.15 0.60 -7.09
C VAL A 73 8.72 -0.76 -7.63
N LEU A 74 7.69 -1.35 -7.03
CA LEU A 74 7.13 -2.63 -7.47
C LEU A 74 5.92 -2.36 -8.37
N GLN A 75 6.02 -2.69 -9.65
CA GLN A 75 4.92 -2.62 -10.60
C GLN A 75 4.37 -4.01 -10.90
N ILE A 76 3.06 -4.15 -10.90
CA ILE A 76 2.35 -5.39 -11.20
C ILE A 76 1.40 -5.17 -12.37
N GLU A 77 1.66 -5.88 -13.47
CA GLU A 77 0.90 -5.91 -14.72
C GLU A 77 0.15 -7.24 -14.80
N ALA A 78 -1.14 -7.25 -14.46
CA ALA A 78 -1.97 -8.44 -14.50
C ALA A 78 -3.46 -8.07 -14.56
N HIS A 79 -4.33 -9.07 -14.51
CA HIS A 79 -5.78 -8.84 -14.40
C HIS A 79 -6.21 -8.68 -12.95
N GLY A 80 -7.35 -8.01 -12.75
CA GLY A 80 -7.99 -7.85 -11.44
C GLY A 80 -9.31 -8.61 -11.41
N SER A 81 -9.63 -9.22 -10.27
CA SER A 81 -10.90 -9.92 -10.12
C SER A 81 -12.09 -8.94 -10.09
N GLU A 82 -13.24 -9.35 -10.61
CA GLU A 82 -14.45 -8.50 -10.61
C GLU A 82 -14.99 -8.22 -9.20
N ASP A 83 -14.72 -9.11 -8.25
CA ASP A 83 -15.06 -8.93 -6.84
C ASP A 83 -14.09 -8.00 -6.10
N LYS A 84 -13.04 -7.52 -6.80
CA LYS A 84 -12.04 -6.55 -6.35
C LYS A 84 -11.14 -7.05 -5.21
N LYS A 85 -11.10 -8.36 -4.96
CA LYS A 85 -10.37 -8.95 -3.83
C LYS A 85 -9.06 -9.63 -4.21
N SER A 86 -8.81 -9.83 -5.50
CA SER A 86 -7.68 -10.63 -5.95
C SER A 86 -7.00 -10.07 -7.19
N LEU A 87 -5.70 -10.35 -7.27
CA LEU A 87 -4.92 -10.31 -8.49
C LEU A 87 -5.14 -11.62 -9.26
N VAL A 88 -5.42 -11.53 -10.54
CA VAL A 88 -5.62 -12.68 -11.43
C VAL A 88 -4.38 -12.80 -12.32
N LEU A 89 -3.66 -13.90 -12.12
CA LEU A 89 -2.47 -14.26 -12.88
C LEU A 89 -2.85 -15.25 -14.00
N THR A 90 -1.89 -15.61 -14.84
CA THR A 90 -2.13 -16.52 -15.97
C THR A 90 -2.52 -17.92 -15.51
N ASP A 91 -1.91 -18.40 -14.42
CA ASP A 91 -2.17 -19.69 -13.80
C ASP A 91 -2.47 -19.52 -12.29
N GLY A 92 -3.60 -18.87 -12.01
CA GLY A 92 -4.15 -18.76 -10.66
C GLY A 92 -4.55 -17.34 -10.30
N SER A 93 -4.90 -17.16 -9.03
CA SER A 93 -5.22 -15.85 -8.47
C SER A 93 -4.77 -15.82 -7.03
N ILE A 94 -4.39 -14.65 -6.55
CA ILE A 94 -4.00 -14.42 -5.16
C ILE A 94 -4.81 -13.27 -4.59
N ARG A 95 -5.35 -13.46 -3.39
CA ARG A 95 -6.12 -12.40 -2.74
C ARG A 95 -5.20 -11.32 -2.18
N TRP A 96 -5.73 -10.11 -2.03
CA TRP A 96 -4.97 -9.02 -1.43
C TRP A 96 -4.53 -9.36 0.00
N ASP A 97 -5.40 -10.00 0.81
CA ASP A 97 -5.08 -10.39 2.19
C ASP A 97 -3.97 -11.45 2.28
N GLU A 98 -3.74 -12.23 1.22
CA GLU A 98 -2.61 -13.16 1.10
C GLU A 98 -1.32 -12.45 0.67
N LEU A 99 -1.40 -11.38 -0.12
CA LEU A 99 -0.24 -10.56 -0.55
C LEU A 99 0.22 -9.57 0.52
N GLU A 100 -0.70 -9.09 1.35
CA GLU A 100 -0.45 -8.04 2.34
C GLU A 100 0.78 -8.28 3.23
N PRO A 101 1.00 -9.49 3.79
CA PRO A 101 2.16 -9.72 4.64
C PRO A 101 3.48 -9.55 3.89
N TYR A 102 3.54 -9.96 2.62
CA TYR A 102 4.73 -9.85 1.78
C TYR A 102 5.04 -8.40 1.41
N PHE A 103 4.00 -7.61 1.10
CA PHE A 103 4.17 -6.16 0.91
C PHE A 103 4.66 -5.49 2.18
N ARG A 104 4.12 -5.85 3.35
CA ARG A 104 4.58 -5.32 4.64
C ARG A 104 6.04 -5.66 4.92
N GLU A 105 6.47 -6.89 4.67
CA GLU A 105 7.87 -7.29 4.83
C GLU A 105 8.80 -6.47 3.91
N LEU A 106 8.44 -6.32 2.64
CA LEU A 106 9.21 -5.49 1.71
C LEU A 106 9.20 -4.00 2.12
N ASN A 107 8.07 -3.47 2.58
CA ASN A 107 7.99 -2.09 3.03
C ASN A 107 8.78 -1.85 4.32
N LEU A 108 8.88 -2.87 5.18
CA LEU A 108 9.72 -2.83 6.36
C LEU A 108 11.21 -2.77 5.97
N ALA A 109 11.64 -3.64 5.06
CA ALA A 109 13.00 -3.67 4.53
C ALA A 109 13.40 -2.34 3.85
N THR A 110 12.45 -1.70 3.16
CA THR A 110 12.64 -0.38 2.54
C THR A 110 12.39 0.79 3.49
N LYS A 111 12.11 0.54 4.77
CA LYS A 111 11.90 1.55 5.82
C LYS A 111 10.73 2.50 5.54
N CYS A 112 9.56 1.95 5.25
CA CYS A 112 8.35 2.70 4.90
C CYS A 112 8.58 3.60 3.67
N ASN A 113 8.96 2.98 2.56
CA ASN A 113 9.30 3.67 1.32
C ASN A 113 8.84 2.88 0.07
N LEU A 114 8.19 1.73 0.21
CA LEU A 114 7.72 0.96 -0.93
C LEU A 114 6.59 1.70 -1.66
N LEU A 115 6.79 1.97 -2.96
CA LEU A 115 5.71 2.37 -3.87
C LEU A 115 5.27 1.15 -4.66
N ILE A 116 3.96 0.87 -4.65
CA ILE A 116 3.35 -0.15 -5.49
C ILE A 116 2.60 0.52 -6.65
N VAL A 117 2.83 0.04 -7.86
CA VAL A 117 2.13 0.48 -9.08
C VAL A 117 1.31 -0.68 -9.63
N MET A 118 -0.01 -0.59 -9.50
CA MET A 118 -0.96 -1.60 -9.94
C MET A 118 -1.48 -1.25 -11.34
N ALA A 119 -0.92 -1.91 -12.34
CA ALA A 119 -1.41 -1.90 -13.73
C ALA A 119 -2.46 -3.01 -13.93
N THR A 120 -3.44 -3.06 -13.04
CA THR A 120 -4.50 -4.08 -13.00
C THR A 120 -5.83 -3.41 -12.72
N CYS A 121 -6.91 -3.86 -13.37
CA CYS A 121 -8.26 -3.39 -13.07
C CYS A 121 -8.54 -3.45 -11.56
N PHE A 122 -9.20 -2.41 -11.02
CA PHE A 122 -9.47 -2.31 -9.58
C PHE A 122 -8.23 -2.39 -8.67
N GLY A 123 -7.02 -2.16 -9.18
CA GLY A 123 -5.77 -2.31 -8.44
C GLY A 123 -5.69 -1.47 -7.17
N ILE A 124 -6.38 -0.33 -7.11
CA ILE A 124 -6.40 0.50 -5.91
C ILE A 124 -7.07 -0.20 -4.71
N HIS A 125 -7.94 -1.21 -4.95
CA HIS A 125 -8.63 -1.93 -3.87
C HIS A 125 -7.68 -2.81 -3.05
N SER A 126 -6.43 -2.98 -3.48
CA SER A 126 -5.34 -3.50 -2.64
C SER A 126 -5.05 -2.62 -1.41
N SER A 127 -5.56 -1.39 -1.33
CA SER A 127 -5.49 -0.60 -0.09
C SER A 127 -6.55 -0.99 0.96
N SER A 128 -7.54 -1.82 0.60
CA SER A 128 -8.64 -2.18 1.51
C SER A 128 -8.23 -3.15 2.63
N ILE A 129 -7.08 -3.80 2.47
CA ILE A 129 -6.47 -4.74 3.41
C ILE A 129 -5.60 -4.08 4.49
N ILE A 130 -5.37 -2.76 4.37
CA ILE A 130 -4.52 -2.04 5.32
C ILE A 130 -5.23 -1.99 6.68
N SER A 131 -4.49 -2.31 7.74
CA SER A 131 -4.92 -2.25 9.13
C SER A 131 -4.17 -1.14 9.86
N LEU A 132 -4.88 -0.36 10.68
CA LEU A 132 -4.25 0.65 11.55
C LEU A 132 -3.43 0.05 12.69
N LEU A 133 -3.67 -1.22 13.01
CA LEU A 133 -3.02 -1.91 14.12
C LEU A 133 -1.68 -2.52 13.72
N ASP A 134 -1.43 -2.61 12.41
CA ASP A 134 -0.23 -3.20 11.84
C ASP A 134 0.66 -2.11 11.22
N ARG A 135 1.88 -2.48 10.84
CA ARG A 135 2.75 -1.60 10.05
C ARG A 135 2.19 -1.45 8.64
N ALA A 136 2.35 -0.26 8.04
CA ALA A 136 1.88 0.00 6.69
C ALA A 136 2.50 -0.99 5.69
N PRO A 137 1.72 -1.61 4.79
CA PRO A 137 2.23 -2.55 3.80
C PRO A 137 2.98 -1.87 2.64
N PHE A 138 2.83 -0.57 2.48
CA PHE A 138 3.55 0.24 1.48
C PHE A 138 3.48 1.72 1.89
N TRP A 139 4.40 2.54 1.39
CA TRP A 139 4.32 3.99 1.53
C TRP A 139 3.17 4.57 0.70
N GLY A 140 2.95 4.03 -0.50
CA GLY A 140 1.84 4.42 -1.35
C GLY A 140 1.53 3.37 -2.41
N VAL A 141 0.33 3.45 -2.95
CA VAL A 141 -0.15 2.61 -4.05
C VAL A 141 -0.79 3.47 -5.13
N ILE A 142 -0.44 3.18 -6.38
CA ILE A 142 -1.04 3.76 -7.57
C ILE A 142 -1.82 2.67 -8.28
N GLY A 143 -3.03 2.95 -8.75
CA GLY A 143 -3.79 1.98 -9.53
C GLY A 143 -5.17 2.48 -9.90
N PRO A 144 -5.84 1.80 -10.86
CA PRO A 144 -7.17 2.20 -11.27
C PRO A 144 -8.22 1.83 -10.22
N GLU A 145 -9.23 2.68 -10.08
CA GLU A 145 -10.39 2.43 -9.21
C GLU A 145 -11.43 1.52 -9.87
N TYR A 146 -11.43 1.50 -11.20
CA TYR A 146 -12.40 0.80 -12.05
C TYR A 146 -11.68 -0.06 -13.11
N LYS A 147 -12.44 -0.60 -14.07
CA LYS A 147 -11.87 -1.22 -15.27
C LYS A 147 -11.19 -0.12 -16.10
N ILE A 148 -10.04 -0.45 -16.67
CA ILE A 148 -9.19 0.46 -17.46
C ILE A 148 -8.65 -0.30 -18.68
N SER A 149 -8.38 0.40 -19.78
CA SER A 149 -7.82 -0.21 -20.99
C SER A 149 -6.29 -0.16 -21.00
N SER A 150 -5.65 -1.16 -21.62
CA SER A 150 -4.18 -1.24 -21.75
C SER A 150 -3.53 0.01 -22.37
N PRO A 151 -4.09 0.65 -23.42
CA PRO A 151 -3.51 1.89 -23.95
C PRO A 151 -3.54 3.06 -22.95
N VAL A 152 -4.57 3.14 -22.11
CA VAL A 152 -4.68 4.18 -21.07
C VAL A 152 -3.69 3.89 -19.93
N ILE A 153 -3.57 2.62 -19.50
CA ILE A 153 -2.54 2.20 -18.52
C ILE A 153 -1.17 2.61 -19.02
N LEU A 154 -0.77 2.17 -20.21
CA LEU A 154 0.55 2.41 -20.76
C LEU A 154 0.84 3.91 -20.85
N SER A 155 -0.07 4.69 -21.46
CA SER A 155 0.08 6.15 -21.57
C SER A 155 0.24 6.83 -20.19
N SER A 156 -0.54 6.40 -19.20
CA SER A 156 -0.51 6.96 -17.85
C SER A 156 0.79 6.61 -17.12
N LEU A 157 1.26 5.37 -17.24
CA LEU A 157 2.49 4.90 -16.62
C LEU A 157 3.73 5.49 -17.31
N THR A 158 3.75 5.61 -18.63
CA THR A 158 4.83 6.30 -19.34
C THR A 158 4.96 7.76 -18.86
N LYS A 159 3.84 8.48 -18.72
CA LYS A 159 3.85 9.85 -18.15
C LYS A 159 4.36 9.86 -16.71
N LEU A 160 3.87 8.93 -15.88
CA LEU A 160 4.30 8.80 -14.49
C LEU A 160 5.82 8.60 -14.40
N TYR A 161 6.38 7.60 -15.07
CA TYR A 161 7.79 7.32 -14.99
C TYR A 161 8.65 8.40 -15.64
N THR A 162 8.23 8.96 -16.78
CA THR A 162 8.93 10.12 -17.35
C THR A 162 9.07 11.22 -16.31
N ALA A 163 7.98 11.54 -15.61
CA ALA A 163 8.01 12.53 -14.54
C ALA A 163 8.88 12.09 -13.35
N LEU A 164 8.91 10.80 -12.98
CA LEU A 164 9.83 10.30 -11.96
C LEU A 164 11.31 10.46 -12.33
N TYR A 165 11.65 10.40 -13.61
CA TYR A 165 13.01 10.61 -14.12
C TYR A 165 13.36 12.10 -14.27
N THR A 166 12.39 12.96 -14.61
CA THR A 166 12.64 14.36 -14.97
C THR A 166 12.34 15.36 -13.85
N GLU A 167 11.34 15.11 -13.01
CA GLU A 167 10.86 16.06 -12.01
C GLU A 167 11.69 16.01 -10.72
N GLN A 168 11.83 17.16 -10.07
CA GLN A 168 12.45 17.23 -8.74
C GLN A 168 11.46 16.86 -7.62
N ASN A 169 10.16 16.95 -7.86
CA ASN A 169 9.12 16.70 -6.87
C ASN A 169 8.13 15.61 -7.34
N LEU A 170 8.26 14.44 -6.72
CA LEU A 170 7.39 13.29 -6.86
C LEU A 170 5.90 13.62 -6.72
N LEU A 171 5.52 14.47 -5.77
CA LEU A 171 4.11 14.79 -5.56
C LEU A 171 3.53 15.63 -6.69
N ASP A 172 4.37 16.39 -7.40
CA ASP A 172 3.93 17.18 -8.55
C ASP A 172 3.81 16.28 -9.79
N ALA A 173 4.77 15.36 -9.99
CA ALA A 173 4.65 14.26 -10.96
C ALA A 173 3.36 13.42 -10.74
N LEU A 174 3.04 13.14 -9.48
CA LEU A 174 1.84 12.40 -9.07
C LEU A 174 0.56 13.24 -9.06
N LYS A 175 0.60 14.57 -9.19
CA LYS A 175 -0.59 15.43 -9.32
C LYS A 175 -0.89 15.78 -10.78
N LEU A 176 0.13 15.81 -11.64
CA LEU A 176 -0.01 16.11 -13.07
C LEU A 176 -0.63 14.97 -13.88
N SER A 177 -0.81 13.79 -13.28
CA SER A 177 -1.31 12.58 -13.95
C SER A 177 -2.76 12.17 -13.54
N PRO A 178 -3.20 12.20 -12.26
CA PRO A 178 -4.45 11.54 -11.84
C PRO A 178 -5.79 12.25 -12.12
N ASP A 179 -5.80 13.55 -12.40
CA ASP A 179 -7.08 14.24 -12.69
C ASP A 179 -7.53 14.04 -14.16
N GLU A 180 -6.60 13.64 -15.05
CA GLU A 180 -6.92 13.16 -16.41
C GLU A 180 -6.72 11.65 -16.58
N ALA A 181 -5.86 11.00 -15.79
CA ALA A 181 -5.62 9.57 -15.83
C ALA A 181 -6.53 8.82 -14.87
N GLU A 182 -7.09 7.70 -15.32
CA GLU A 182 -7.94 6.80 -14.54
C GLU A 182 -7.21 6.06 -13.38
N LEU A 183 -6.01 6.51 -13.00
CA LEU A 183 -5.18 5.98 -11.91
C LEU A 183 -5.31 6.85 -10.66
N LYS A 184 -5.67 6.24 -9.52
CA LYS A 184 -5.67 6.88 -8.21
C LYS A 184 -4.32 6.68 -7.54
N PHE A 185 -3.96 7.60 -6.66
CA PHE A 185 -2.81 7.49 -5.77
C PHE A 185 -3.27 7.60 -4.32
N ILE A 186 -2.96 6.58 -3.52
CA ILE A 186 -3.26 6.53 -2.09
C ILE A 186 -1.95 6.35 -1.33
N THR A 187 -1.65 7.30 -0.43
CA THR A 187 -0.53 7.16 0.52
C THR A 187 -0.99 6.47 1.80
N CYS A 188 -0.07 5.80 2.47
CA CYS A 188 -0.28 5.30 3.83
C CYS A 188 -0.63 6.43 4.81
N GLU A 189 -0.12 7.65 4.58
CA GLU A 189 -0.47 8.86 5.34
C GLU A 189 -1.96 9.19 5.23
N TRP A 190 -2.47 9.27 4.00
CA TRP A 190 -3.89 9.52 3.76
C TRP A 190 -4.76 8.40 4.35
N PHE A 191 -4.35 7.14 4.19
CA PHE A 191 -5.06 6.00 4.74
C PHE A 191 -5.16 6.09 6.26
N PHE A 192 -4.03 6.32 6.93
CA PHE A 192 -3.95 6.39 8.39
C PHE A 192 -4.91 7.44 8.95
N VAL A 193 -4.89 8.66 8.39
CA VAL A 193 -5.80 9.74 8.81
C VAL A 193 -7.25 9.35 8.57
N SER A 194 -7.56 8.81 7.39
CA SER A 194 -8.94 8.49 7.00
C SER A 194 -9.52 7.37 7.89
N ALA A 195 -8.74 6.32 8.12
CA ALA A 195 -9.12 5.21 8.96
C ALA A 195 -9.22 5.62 10.44
N TYR A 196 -8.29 6.46 10.94
CA TYR A 196 -8.34 6.92 12.34
C TYR A 196 -9.56 7.83 12.58
N LYS A 197 -9.84 8.76 11.67
CA LYS A 197 -11.08 9.57 11.71
C LYS A 197 -12.32 8.70 11.69
N TYR A 198 -12.34 7.68 10.83
CA TYR A 198 -13.46 6.75 10.77
C TYR A 198 -13.62 6.00 12.10
N TYR A 199 -12.53 5.49 12.68
CA TYR A 199 -12.52 4.81 13.98
C TYR A 199 -13.10 5.71 15.09
N VAL A 200 -12.61 6.94 15.24
CA VAL A 200 -13.09 7.86 16.27
C VAL A 200 -14.57 8.20 16.07
N ASN A 201 -14.99 8.57 14.86
CA ASN A 201 -16.32 9.09 14.60
C ASN A 201 -17.41 8.00 14.54
N ASN A 202 -17.09 6.84 13.96
CA ASN A 202 -18.08 5.80 13.67
C ASN A 202 -18.00 4.62 14.61
N LEU A 203 -16.81 4.30 15.12
CA LEU A 203 -16.62 3.15 16.00
C LEU A 203 -16.61 3.58 17.46
N CYS A 204 -16.07 4.75 17.81
CA CYS A 204 -15.95 5.21 19.20
C CYS A 204 -17.05 6.16 19.68
N ASN A 205 -18.18 6.25 18.96
CA ASN A 205 -19.37 6.90 19.50
C ASN A 205 -20.05 6.04 20.58
N ASP A 206 -20.86 6.68 21.42
CA ASP A 206 -21.50 6.03 22.58
C ASP A 206 -22.32 4.80 22.21
N GLN A 207 -23.04 4.83 21.07
CA GLN A 207 -23.85 3.70 20.62
C GLN A 207 -22.96 2.50 20.27
N ALA A 208 -21.93 2.70 19.46
CA ALA A 208 -21.03 1.65 19.03
C ALA A 208 -20.20 1.08 20.20
N LEU A 209 -19.76 1.92 21.13
CA LEU A 209 -19.05 1.49 22.35
C LEU A 209 -19.95 0.64 23.26
N ARG A 210 -21.21 1.04 23.46
CA ARG A 210 -22.18 0.25 24.25
C ARG A 210 -22.48 -1.11 23.61
N LEU A 211 -22.56 -1.19 22.27
CA LEU A 211 -22.73 -2.46 21.56
C LEU A 211 -21.50 -3.36 21.74
N ARG A 212 -20.28 -2.82 21.63
CA ARG A 212 -19.04 -3.57 21.91
C ARG A 212 -18.97 -4.06 23.34
N ALA A 213 -19.33 -3.23 24.33
CA ALA A 213 -19.37 -3.64 25.73
C ALA A 213 -20.31 -4.84 25.97
N LYS A 214 -21.50 -4.83 25.36
CA LYS A 214 -22.44 -5.96 25.41
C LYS A 214 -21.87 -7.23 24.79
N SER A 215 -21.27 -7.13 23.61
CA SER A 215 -20.65 -8.26 22.91
C SER A 215 -19.46 -8.83 23.70
N PHE A 216 -18.62 -7.99 24.27
CA PHE A 216 -17.48 -8.38 25.08
C PHE A 216 -17.91 -9.14 26.36
N LYS A 217 -18.92 -8.64 27.08
CA LYS A 217 -19.49 -9.37 28.23
C LYS A 217 -20.07 -10.73 27.83
N LYS A 218 -20.70 -10.83 26.65
CA LYS A 218 -21.20 -12.10 26.13
C LYS A 218 -20.05 -13.10 25.90
N GLN A 219 -18.93 -12.65 25.33
CA GLN A 219 -17.73 -13.49 25.19
C GLN A 219 -17.15 -13.92 26.54
N LEU A 220 -17.00 -13.01 27.49
CA LEU A 220 -16.50 -13.36 28.83
C LEU A 220 -17.36 -14.42 29.54
N ARG A 221 -18.69 -14.34 29.41
CA ARG A 221 -19.61 -15.36 29.93
C ARG A 221 -19.38 -16.72 29.28
N LEU A 222 -19.21 -16.76 27.96
CA LEU A 222 -18.94 -18.00 27.23
C LEU A 222 -17.59 -18.61 27.60
N GLN A 223 -16.63 -17.78 28.01
CA GLN A 223 -15.32 -18.21 28.52
C GLN A 223 -15.34 -18.57 30.03
N GLY A 224 -16.51 -18.53 30.68
CA GLY A 224 -16.67 -18.95 32.08
C GLY A 224 -16.30 -17.89 33.12
N ALA A 225 -16.22 -16.61 32.76
CA ALA A 225 -15.93 -15.54 33.71
C ALA A 225 -17.02 -15.45 34.80
N SER A 226 -16.60 -15.59 36.06
CA SER A 226 -17.48 -15.52 37.24
C SER A 226 -17.85 -14.09 37.63
N LYS A 227 -17.02 -13.11 37.24
CA LYS A 227 -17.25 -11.67 37.44
C LYS A 227 -17.10 -10.96 36.10
N LEU A 228 -18.05 -10.06 35.82
CA LEU A 228 -18.04 -9.25 34.61
C LEU A 228 -17.79 -7.79 34.96
N PRO A 229 -16.98 -7.07 34.18
CA PRO A 229 -16.88 -5.62 34.31
C PRO A 229 -18.21 -4.96 33.94
N SER A 230 -18.41 -3.77 34.49
CA SER A 230 -19.50 -2.86 34.13
C SER A 230 -19.36 -2.35 32.69
N ASP A 231 -20.44 -1.84 32.13
CA ASP A 231 -20.40 -1.23 30.79
C ASP A 231 -19.44 -0.04 30.76
N ASP A 232 -19.43 0.79 31.81
CA ASP A 232 -18.57 1.98 31.86
C ASP A 232 -17.09 1.62 31.97
N GLU A 233 -16.73 0.56 32.71
CA GLU A 233 -15.35 0.05 32.74
C GLU A 233 -14.89 -0.41 31.35
N ILE A 234 -15.75 -1.14 30.62
CA ILE A 234 -15.41 -1.60 29.26
C ILE A 234 -15.36 -0.42 28.28
N ILE A 235 -16.32 0.50 28.36
CA ILE A 235 -16.38 1.67 27.50
C ILE A 235 -15.16 2.55 27.70
N ASN A 236 -14.77 2.81 28.95
CA ASN A 236 -13.57 3.60 29.25
C ASN A 236 -12.29 2.90 28.76
N ALA A 237 -12.25 1.57 28.76
CA ALA A 237 -11.13 0.81 28.20
C ALA A 237 -11.07 0.81 26.65
N PHE A 238 -12.20 1.02 25.98
CA PHE A 238 -12.30 1.05 24.51
C PHE A 238 -12.36 2.45 23.91
N LYS A 239 -12.54 3.48 24.73
CA LYS A 239 -12.47 4.87 24.30
C LYS A 239 -11.03 5.17 23.90
N PRO A 240 -10.82 5.93 22.81
CA PRO A 240 -9.49 6.29 22.42
C PRO A 240 -8.85 7.18 23.50
N ASN A 241 -7.60 6.90 23.88
CA ASN A 241 -6.86 7.63 24.90
C ASN A 241 -6.31 8.98 24.38
N GLY A 242 -7.01 9.58 23.42
CA GLY A 242 -6.66 10.87 22.83
C GLY A 242 -5.33 10.85 22.10
N LYS A 243 -4.50 11.87 22.36
CA LYS A 243 -3.25 12.13 21.63
C LYS A 243 -2.22 11.01 21.80
N GLU A 244 -2.14 10.38 22.97
CA GLU A 244 -1.12 9.37 23.26
C GLU A 244 -1.30 8.09 22.43
N GLU A 245 -2.53 7.58 22.35
CA GLU A 245 -2.84 6.40 21.54
C GLU A 245 -2.65 6.69 20.05
N PHE A 246 -3.08 7.86 19.58
CA PHE A 246 -2.83 8.28 18.21
C PHE A 246 -1.33 8.26 17.87
N GLN A 247 -0.49 8.82 18.75
CA GLN A 247 0.96 8.81 18.55
C GLN A 247 1.53 7.38 18.59
N SER A 248 1.04 6.52 19.48
CA SER A 248 1.46 5.12 19.52
C SER A 248 1.13 4.38 18.23
N TRP A 249 -0.08 4.55 17.68
CA TRP A 249 -0.48 3.93 16.43
C TRP A 249 0.31 4.51 15.26
N LEU A 250 0.51 5.83 15.24
CA LEU A 250 1.32 6.51 14.23
C LEU A 250 2.76 5.99 14.25
N HIS A 251 3.37 5.86 15.42
CA HIS A 251 4.74 5.40 15.55
C HIS A 251 4.91 3.97 15.01
N SER A 252 3.98 3.06 15.34
CA SER A 252 4.00 1.68 14.83
C SER A 252 3.73 1.63 13.32
N PHE A 253 2.65 2.28 12.86
CA PHE A 253 2.16 2.22 11.49
C PHE A 253 3.20 2.72 10.47
N PHE A 254 3.87 3.85 10.77
CA PHE A 254 4.93 4.42 9.92
C PHE A 254 6.34 3.95 10.29
N MET A 255 6.45 2.96 11.17
CA MET A 255 7.71 2.34 11.57
C MET A 255 8.70 3.31 12.21
N ILE A 256 8.24 4.35 12.91
CA ILE A 256 9.07 5.35 13.60
C ILE A 256 9.75 4.74 14.84
N ASP A 257 9.10 3.76 15.46
CA ASP A 257 9.66 2.98 16.56
C ASP A 257 10.90 2.16 16.14
N LEU A 258 11.04 1.83 14.86
CA LEU A 258 12.21 1.14 14.28
C LEU A 258 13.14 2.10 13.54
N PHE A 259 12.58 3.08 12.84
CA PHE A 259 13.28 4.05 12.00
C PHE A 259 12.82 5.47 12.35
N PRO A 260 13.39 6.09 13.40
CA PRO A 260 12.94 7.40 13.90
C PRO A 260 12.91 8.50 12.83
N GLU A 261 13.76 8.41 11.81
CA GLU A 261 13.81 9.32 10.67
C GLU A 261 12.51 9.39 9.85
N ASN A 262 11.66 8.36 9.93
CA ASN A 262 10.38 8.32 9.21
C ASN A 262 9.40 9.41 9.67
N ILE A 263 9.61 10.02 10.84
CA ILE A 263 8.80 11.17 11.29
C ILE A 263 8.86 12.33 10.28
N ASN A 264 9.97 12.47 9.56
CA ASN A 264 10.17 13.53 8.56
C ASN A 264 9.36 13.32 7.27
N LYS A 265 8.84 12.10 7.06
CA LYS A 265 7.99 11.75 5.94
C LYS A 265 6.52 12.11 6.19
N ILE A 266 6.13 12.38 7.43
CA ILE A 266 4.73 12.58 7.83
C ILE A 266 4.45 14.07 7.99
N SER A 267 3.30 14.53 7.51
CA SER A 267 2.81 15.91 7.67
C SER A 267 1.63 16.06 8.63
N ILE A 268 1.08 14.93 9.11
CA ILE A 268 -0.08 14.86 9.99
C ILE A 268 0.21 15.42 11.39
N ASN A 269 -0.76 16.15 11.96
CA ASN A 269 -0.81 16.48 13.38
C ASN A 269 -2.19 16.08 13.94
N TYR A 270 -2.21 15.46 15.13
CA TYR A 270 -3.42 15.09 15.87
C TYR A 270 -4.42 16.25 16.00
N GLU A 271 -3.95 17.49 16.18
CA GLU A 271 -4.82 18.68 16.34
C GLU A 271 -5.63 19.01 15.07
N LYS A 272 -5.28 18.43 13.92
CA LYS A 272 -5.96 18.62 12.63
C LYS A 272 -6.87 17.45 12.24
N ILE A 273 -7.05 16.48 13.16
CA ILE A 273 -7.85 15.27 12.97
C ILE A 273 -9.17 15.40 13.69
#